data_AF-A0A2N4Z4K2-F1
#
_entry.id   AF-A0A2N4Z4K2-F1
#
_cell.length_a   1.000
_cell.length_b   1.000
_cell.length_c   1.000
_cell.angle_alpha   90.00
_cell.angle_beta   90.00
_cell.angle_gamma   90.00
#
_symmetry.space_group_name_H-M   'P 1'
#
loop_
_entity.id
_entity.type
_entity.pdbx_description
1 polymer ?
#
loop_
_entity_poly.entity_id
_entity_poly.type
_entity_poly.pdbx_seq_one_letter_code
_entity_poly.pdbx_strand_id
1 'polypeptide(L)'
;MKRQLSLLAVALLLAQPVLAKDIPLDRAAALANSVTPAASSQAYDDLEQQGLTQLRHALQGDAATLTRDRLAHTKQNKTQADTAWLKASGYDFQTRANQQAGIALLSAFSTLPETVVKQNLATVTSINRDAVQTTRRQALVDAEGISYLYFLSDALGPRLGKAFLTAYDQGALGKAAALIKASEVSTGEAKKHFNNPRPFLVQGNTIHLVPDDVVVKDNQPYTADGGSFPSGHTNTGYTDALLLAAMIPERYDALVTRGARYGYSRIVLGVHYPLDVIGSRMVAERNVAHYLNDPHYRVLFNEARDQLRAALAKACGTSLAECAKSSVKDDPWRDPAMRDFSRFTMTYDLPQQKGPQPRLQVPEGAEVLLEAALPQLSAAQRRALMVNTALPAGYPLSGATPEQQFWQRLNLSAAWEMAQKRH
;
A
#
# COMPACT_ATOMS: atom_id res chain seq x y z
N MET A 1 59.31 0.21 25.43
CA MET A 1 58.49 -0.96 25.02
C MET A 1 57.91 -0.67 23.64
N LYS A 2 58.14 -1.59 22.71
CA LYS A 2 57.76 -1.52 21.28
C LYS A 2 56.27 -1.86 21.09
N ARG A 3 55.66 -1.23 20.07
CA ARG A 3 54.67 -1.71 19.05
C ARG A 3 53.58 -2.71 19.54
N GLN A 4 52.31 -2.56 19.21
CA GLN A 4 51.75 -2.66 17.85
C GLN A 4 50.31 -2.10 17.82
N LEU A 5 50.06 -1.13 16.94
CA LEU A 5 48.72 -0.79 16.48
C LEU A 5 48.42 -1.68 15.28
N SER A 6 47.54 -2.67 15.46
CA SER A 6 47.06 -3.51 14.37
C SER A 6 46.01 -2.72 13.57
N LEU A 7 46.42 -2.19 12.43
CA LEU A 7 45.52 -1.71 11.37
C LEU A 7 44.84 -2.92 10.73
N LEU A 8 43.64 -3.27 11.20
CA LEU A 8 42.71 -4.08 10.43
C LEU A 8 42.11 -3.18 9.34
N ALA A 9 42.76 -3.16 8.18
CA ALA A 9 42.16 -2.67 6.95
C ALA A 9 41.08 -3.66 6.51
N VAL A 10 39.84 -3.44 6.92
CA VAL A 10 38.68 -4.11 6.32
C VAL A 10 38.52 -3.51 4.92
N ALA A 11 38.96 -4.25 3.91
CA ALA A 11 38.62 -3.96 2.53
C ALA A 11 37.10 -4.16 2.36
N LEU A 12 36.33 -3.07 2.43
CA LEU A 12 34.98 -3.05 1.90
C LEU A 12 35.09 -3.23 0.39
N LEU A 13 34.93 -4.46 -0.08
CA LEU A 13 34.49 -4.71 -1.45
C LEU A 13 33.11 -4.06 -1.59
N LEU A 14 33.10 -2.83 -2.11
CA LEU A 14 31.90 -2.20 -2.65
C LEU A 14 31.47 -3.06 -3.85
N ALA A 15 30.72 -4.12 -3.58
CA ALA A 15 29.84 -4.70 -4.59
C ALA A 15 28.88 -3.56 -4.97
N GLN A 16 29.15 -2.89 -6.08
CA GLN A 16 28.13 -2.07 -6.71
C GLN A 16 26.96 -3.03 -6.93
N PRO A 17 25.77 -2.78 -6.36
CA PRO A 17 24.62 -3.57 -6.74
C PRO A 17 24.49 -3.38 -8.25
N VAL A 18 24.63 -4.46 -9.00
CA VAL A 18 24.14 -4.51 -10.37
C VAL A 18 22.71 -4.02 -10.26
N LEU A 19 22.45 -2.80 -10.73
CA LEU A 19 21.12 -2.22 -10.79
C LEU A 19 20.35 -3.15 -11.73
N ALA A 20 19.73 -4.18 -11.17
CA ALA A 20 18.82 -5.05 -11.90
C ALA A 20 17.80 -4.10 -12.52
N LYS A 21 17.77 -4.08 -13.86
CA LYS A 21 16.70 -3.38 -14.57
C LYS A 21 15.39 -3.83 -13.95
N ASP A 22 14.54 -2.87 -13.65
CA ASP A 22 13.16 -3.12 -13.25
C ASP A 22 12.50 -4.08 -14.26
N ILE A 23 11.57 -4.90 -13.78
CA ILE A 23 10.92 -5.92 -14.61
C ILE A 23 10.02 -5.27 -15.65
N PRO A 24 9.90 -5.83 -16.87
CA PRO A 24 9.04 -5.25 -17.91
C PRO A 24 7.56 -5.31 -17.52
N LEU A 25 6.73 -4.48 -18.18
CA LEU A 25 5.30 -4.33 -17.88
C LEU A 25 4.52 -5.64 -17.91
N ASP A 26 4.83 -6.53 -18.86
CA ASP A 26 4.20 -7.84 -19.02
C ASP A 26 4.54 -8.77 -17.84
N ARG A 27 5.79 -8.75 -17.35
CA ARG A 27 6.19 -9.48 -16.14
C ARG A 27 5.51 -8.91 -14.90
N ALA A 28 5.41 -7.59 -14.78
CA ALA A 28 4.69 -6.95 -13.68
C ALA A 28 3.19 -7.31 -13.70
N ALA A 29 2.57 -7.34 -14.88
CA ALA A 29 1.18 -7.75 -15.05
C ALA A 29 0.98 -9.23 -14.69
N ALA A 30 1.90 -10.12 -15.07
CA ALA A 30 1.86 -11.53 -14.70
C ALA A 30 1.93 -11.74 -13.18
N LEU A 31 2.78 -10.99 -12.48
CA LEU A 31 2.86 -11.01 -11.00
C LEU A 31 1.63 -10.39 -10.35
N ALA A 32 1.10 -9.30 -10.89
CA ALA A 32 -0.16 -8.72 -10.42
C ALA A 32 -1.34 -9.70 -10.55
N ASN A 33 -1.29 -10.58 -11.56
CA ASN A 33 -2.28 -11.62 -11.81
C ASN A 33 -2.08 -12.88 -10.96
N SER A 34 -0.86 -13.18 -10.50
CA SER A 34 -0.60 -14.37 -9.67
C SER A 34 -1.20 -14.29 -8.27
N VAL A 35 -1.54 -13.08 -7.81
CA VAL A 35 -2.29 -12.81 -6.57
C VAL A 35 -3.76 -12.47 -6.87
N THR A 36 -4.36 -13.18 -7.82
CA THR A 36 -5.80 -13.12 -8.11
C THR A 36 -6.38 -14.54 -8.17
N PRO A 37 -7.70 -14.71 -8.02
CA PRO A 37 -8.32 -16.04 -8.13
C PRO A 37 -8.05 -16.67 -9.50
N ALA A 38 -7.24 -17.74 -9.53
CA ALA A 38 -6.78 -18.37 -10.76
C ALA A 38 -6.36 -19.83 -10.55
N ALA A 39 -7.26 -20.68 -10.04
CA ALA A 39 -7.23 -22.16 -10.08
C ALA A 39 -5.95 -22.89 -9.61
N SER A 40 -4.97 -22.19 -9.02
CA SER A 40 -3.67 -22.75 -8.62
C SER A 40 -3.62 -23.15 -7.15
N SER A 41 -4.47 -22.53 -6.31
CA SER A 41 -4.72 -22.95 -4.93
C SER A 41 -6.17 -22.77 -4.54
N GLN A 42 -6.84 -23.89 -4.24
CA GLN A 42 -8.20 -23.87 -3.71
C GLN A 42 -8.29 -23.09 -2.39
N ALA A 43 -7.28 -23.18 -1.53
CA ALA A 43 -7.30 -22.50 -0.23
C ALA A 43 -7.27 -20.96 -0.37
N TYR A 44 -6.50 -20.46 -1.34
CA TYR A 44 -6.45 -19.04 -1.68
C TYR A 44 -7.72 -18.59 -2.41
N ASP A 45 -8.19 -19.37 -3.39
CA ASP A 45 -9.42 -19.07 -4.12
C ASP A 45 -10.65 -19.03 -3.17
N ASP A 46 -10.74 -19.94 -2.20
CA ASP A 46 -11.78 -19.93 -1.16
C ASP A 46 -11.72 -18.66 -0.31
N LEU A 47 -10.51 -18.19 0.04
CA LEU A 47 -10.33 -16.96 0.82
C LEU A 47 -10.84 -15.75 0.04
N GLU A 48 -10.44 -15.61 -1.22
CA GLU A 48 -10.87 -14.50 -2.08
C GLU A 48 -12.39 -14.52 -2.31
N GLN A 49 -12.97 -15.70 -2.55
CA GLN A 49 -14.42 -15.85 -2.70
C GLN A 49 -15.18 -15.50 -1.42
N GLN A 50 -14.67 -15.91 -0.26
CA GLN A 50 -15.23 -15.53 1.04
C GLN A 50 -15.18 -14.01 1.23
N GLY A 51 -14.02 -13.39 1.00
CA GLY A 51 -13.83 -11.94 1.11
C GLY A 51 -14.75 -11.15 0.19
N LEU A 52 -14.87 -11.56 -1.08
CA LEU A 52 -15.81 -10.94 -2.03
C LEU A 52 -17.27 -11.09 -1.59
N THR A 53 -17.65 -12.26 -1.07
CA THR A 53 -19.02 -12.50 -0.60
C THR A 53 -19.36 -11.59 0.58
N GLN A 54 -18.46 -11.51 1.56
CA GLN A 54 -18.64 -10.66 2.74
C GLN A 54 -18.61 -9.17 2.38
N LEU A 55 -17.73 -8.75 1.47
CA LEU A 55 -17.72 -7.40 0.94
C LEU A 55 -19.07 -7.04 0.31
N ARG A 56 -19.58 -7.88 -0.59
CA ARG A 56 -20.88 -7.65 -1.24
C ARG A 56 -22.01 -7.58 -0.22
N HIS A 57 -22.00 -8.47 0.77
CA HIS A 57 -22.97 -8.43 1.87
C HIS A 57 -22.88 -7.12 2.66
N ALA A 58 -21.67 -6.67 3.01
CA ALA A 58 -21.47 -5.42 3.74
C ALA A 58 -21.92 -4.19 2.93
N LEU A 59 -21.59 -4.13 1.64
CA LEU A 59 -22.06 -3.09 0.71
C LEU A 59 -23.60 -3.13 0.57
N GLN A 60 -24.18 -4.34 0.57
CA GLN A 60 -25.62 -4.57 0.52
C GLN A 60 -26.33 -4.38 1.88
N GLY A 61 -25.67 -4.27 3.03
CA GLY A 61 -26.31 -4.10 4.35
C GLY A 61 -27.74 -4.66 4.46
N ASP A 62 -28.73 -3.80 4.71
CA ASP A 62 -30.13 -4.23 4.88
C ASP A 62 -31.03 -4.15 3.63
N ALA A 63 -30.55 -3.69 2.47
CA ALA A 63 -31.43 -3.62 1.29
C ALA A 63 -31.47 -4.94 0.53
N ALA A 64 -32.54 -5.12 -0.24
CA ALA A 64 -32.79 -6.34 -0.99
C ALA A 64 -31.71 -6.64 -2.05
N THR A 65 -31.13 -5.61 -2.66
CA THR A 65 -30.10 -5.74 -3.69
C THR A 65 -29.01 -4.68 -3.54
N LEU A 66 -27.81 -4.99 -4.05
CA LEU A 66 -26.71 -4.05 -4.15
C LEU A 66 -26.86 -3.20 -5.41
N THR A 67 -26.83 -1.87 -5.26
CA THR A 67 -26.96 -0.89 -6.36
C THR A 67 -25.83 0.15 -6.32
N ARG A 68 -25.62 0.85 -7.44
CA ARG A 68 -24.62 1.93 -7.55
C ARG A 68 -24.84 3.07 -6.57
N ASP A 69 -26.07 3.58 -6.49
CA ASP A 69 -26.43 4.68 -5.60
C ASP A 69 -26.08 4.35 -4.15
N ARG A 70 -26.21 3.07 -3.80
CA ARG A 70 -25.84 2.62 -2.47
C ARG A 70 -24.34 2.64 -2.22
N LEU A 71 -23.53 2.17 -3.17
CA LEU A 71 -22.06 2.14 -3.03
C LEU A 71 -21.52 3.52 -2.59
N ALA A 72 -22.03 4.59 -3.20
CA ALA A 72 -21.66 5.98 -2.89
C ALA A 72 -21.90 6.41 -1.43
N HIS A 73 -22.72 5.67 -0.68
CA HIS A 73 -23.08 5.97 0.70
C HIS A 73 -22.61 4.90 1.71
N THR A 74 -21.92 3.85 1.25
CA THR A 74 -21.47 2.76 2.12
C THR A 74 -20.24 3.12 2.95
N LYS A 75 -20.26 2.73 4.22
CA LYS A 75 -19.17 2.85 5.20
C LYS A 75 -19.18 1.61 6.10
N GLN A 76 -18.08 1.38 6.83
CA GLN A 76 -18.08 0.39 7.91
C GLN A 76 -19.26 0.62 8.85
N ASN A 77 -19.98 -0.45 9.18
CA ASN A 77 -21.10 -0.37 10.09
C ASN A 77 -20.61 -0.33 11.55
N LYS A 78 -21.53 -0.04 12.49
CA LYS A 78 -21.22 0.04 13.93
C LYS A 78 -20.74 -1.27 14.54
N THR A 79 -21.01 -2.41 13.90
CA THR A 79 -20.48 -3.70 14.31
C THR A 79 -19.00 -3.78 13.98
N GLN A 80 -18.61 -3.39 12.76
CA GLN A 80 -17.25 -3.54 12.25
C GLN A 80 -16.28 -2.49 12.78
N ALA A 81 -16.74 -1.28 13.11
CA ALA A 81 -15.89 -0.18 13.54
C ALA A 81 -16.39 0.47 14.85
N ASP A 82 -15.54 0.47 15.86
CA ASP A 82 -15.80 1.10 17.15
C ASP A 82 -15.49 2.60 17.10
N THR A 83 -16.31 3.35 16.34
CA THR A 83 -16.18 4.80 16.23
C THR A 83 -16.49 5.52 17.53
N ALA A 84 -17.21 4.88 18.46
CA ALA A 84 -17.54 5.43 19.76
C ALA A 84 -16.31 5.47 20.66
N TRP A 85 -15.55 4.37 20.73
CA TRP A 85 -14.24 4.34 21.39
C TRP A 85 -13.29 5.39 20.81
N LEU A 86 -13.17 5.46 19.48
CA LEU A 86 -12.27 6.42 18.86
C LEU A 86 -12.69 7.86 19.17
N LYS A 87 -13.99 8.19 19.07
CA LYS A 87 -14.48 9.52 19.42
C LYS A 87 -14.24 9.86 20.90
N ALA A 88 -14.41 8.89 21.80
CA ALA A 88 -14.20 9.06 23.22
C ALA A 88 -12.73 9.35 23.58
N SER A 89 -11.77 8.94 22.73
CA SER A 89 -10.35 9.27 22.93
C SER A 89 -10.04 10.77 22.79
N GLY A 90 -10.88 11.52 22.06
CA GLY A 90 -10.63 12.93 21.77
C GLY A 90 -9.40 13.21 20.88
N TYR A 91 -8.84 12.19 20.23
CA TYR A 91 -7.65 12.36 19.39
C TYR A 91 -7.93 13.23 18.16
N ASP A 92 -7.11 14.27 17.97
CA ASP A 92 -7.14 15.14 16.80
C ASP A 92 -6.13 14.65 15.76
N PHE A 93 -6.63 14.18 14.62
CA PHE A 93 -5.83 13.69 13.49
C PHE A 93 -5.09 14.80 12.72
N GLN A 94 -5.24 16.07 13.11
CA GLN A 94 -4.55 17.21 12.49
C GLN A 94 -4.74 17.23 10.96
N THR A 95 -5.93 16.87 10.48
CA THR A 95 -6.19 16.55 9.06
C THR A 95 -5.71 17.66 8.12
N ARG A 96 -5.98 18.93 8.45
CA ARG A 96 -5.57 20.07 7.62
C ARG A 96 -4.04 20.22 7.53
N ALA A 97 -3.34 20.05 8.65
CA ALA A 97 -1.88 20.14 8.68
C ALA A 97 -1.25 19.00 7.86
N ASN A 98 -1.79 17.78 8.00
CA ASN A 98 -1.34 16.62 7.23
C ASN A 98 -1.64 16.75 5.72
N GLN A 99 -2.76 17.37 5.34
CA GLN A 99 -3.05 17.71 3.94
C GLN A 99 -2.04 18.70 3.36
N GLN A 100 -1.70 19.76 4.10
CA GLN A 100 -0.72 20.75 3.64
C GLN A 100 0.69 20.15 3.53
N ALA A 101 1.09 19.30 4.47
CA ALA A 101 2.34 18.56 4.39
C ALA A 101 2.38 17.66 3.13
N GLY A 102 1.27 16.99 2.81
CA GLY A 102 1.14 16.19 1.59
C GLY A 102 1.28 17.03 0.31
N ILE A 103 0.66 18.22 0.25
CA ILE A 103 0.80 19.13 -0.89
C ILE A 103 2.27 19.58 -1.05
N ALA A 104 2.92 19.98 0.04
CA ALA A 104 4.31 20.40 0.02
C ALA A 104 5.24 19.26 -0.44
N LEU A 105 5.04 18.05 0.09
CA LEU A 105 5.78 16.85 -0.30
C LEU A 105 5.63 16.58 -1.80
N LEU A 106 4.45 16.77 -2.38
CA LEU A 106 4.18 16.45 -3.78
C LEU A 106 4.43 17.61 -4.77
N SER A 107 4.97 18.74 -4.30
CA SER A 107 5.15 19.95 -5.12
C SER A 107 5.98 19.76 -6.39
N ALA A 108 6.87 18.76 -6.44
CA ALA A 108 7.64 18.41 -7.64
C ALA A 108 6.78 18.01 -8.85
N PHE A 109 5.52 17.60 -8.62
CA PHE A 109 4.59 17.23 -9.69
C PHE A 109 4.33 18.39 -10.67
N SER A 110 4.30 19.63 -10.18
CA SER A 110 4.00 20.82 -11.00
C SER A 110 5.13 21.21 -11.96
N THR A 111 6.31 20.58 -11.85
CA THR A 111 7.50 20.91 -12.65
C THR A 111 8.02 19.73 -13.45
N LEU A 112 7.17 18.73 -13.71
CA LEU A 112 7.56 17.51 -14.40
C LEU A 112 7.92 17.77 -15.88
N PRO A 113 9.00 17.15 -16.40
CA PRO A 113 9.31 17.22 -17.83
C PRO A 113 8.19 16.61 -18.67
N GLU A 114 7.97 17.18 -19.86
CA GLU A 114 6.95 16.69 -20.81
C GLU A 114 7.15 15.21 -21.17
N THR A 115 8.39 14.75 -21.27
CA THR A 115 8.73 13.35 -21.52
C THR A 115 8.22 12.41 -20.43
N VAL A 116 8.30 12.84 -19.16
CA VAL A 116 7.74 12.09 -18.02
C VAL A 116 6.22 12.08 -18.09
N VAL A 117 5.59 13.22 -18.36
CA VAL A 117 4.12 13.31 -18.47
C VAL A 117 3.59 12.39 -19.58
N LYS A 118 4.25 12.40 -20.75
CA LYS A 118 3.93 11.51 -21.88
C LYS A 118 4.11 10.03 -21.53
N GLN A 119 5.24 9.67 -20.91
CA GLN A 119 5.48 8.28 -20.49
C GLN A 119 4.48 7.84 -19.42
N ASN A 120 4.10 8.72 -18.50
CA ASN A 120 3.11 8.46 -17.46
C ASN A 120 1.74 8.10 -18.05
N LEU A 121 1.29 8.81 -19.09
CA LEU A 121 0.07 8.47 -19.84
C LEU A 121 0.22 7.17 -20.65
N ALA A 122 1.35 6.96 -21.32
CA ALA A 122 1.61 5.75 -22.10
C ALA A 122 1.63 4.48 -21.23
N THR A 123 2.20 4.57 -20.03
CA THR A 123 2.27 3.45 -19.07
C THR A 123 0.89 3.07 -18.54
N VAL A 124 0.04 4.03 -18.12
CA VAL A 124 -1.35 3.70 -17.72
C VAL A 124 -2.15 3.13 -18.87
N THR A 125 -1.97 3.66 -20.09
CA THR A 125 -2.64 3.16 -21.29
C THR A 125 -2.28 1.70 -21.55
N SER A 126 -1.00 1.35 -21.47
CA SER A 126 -0.53 -0.03 -21.70
C SER A 126 -1.05 -0.98 -20.63
N ILE A 127 -0.93 -0.62 -19.35
CA ILE A 127 -1.42 -1.45 -18.23
C ILE A 127 -2.94 -1.65 -18.31
N ASN A 128 -3.70 -0.60 -18.57
CA ASN A 128 -5.16 -0.68 -18.69
C ASN A 128 -5.60 -1.50 -19.92
N ARG A 129 -4.94 -1.35 -21.08
CA ARG A 129 -5.25 -2.11 -22.29
C ARG A 129 -4.95 -3.59 -22.10
N ASP A 130 -3.78 -3.92 -21.56
CA ASP A 130 -3.26 -5.29 -21.54
C ASP A 130 -3.70 -6.11 -20.30
N ALA A 131 -4.38 -5.48 -19.34
CA ALA A 131 -4.88 -6.17 -18.14
C ALA A 131 -5.88 -7.29 -18.50
N VAL A 132 -5.62 -8.49 -17.98
CA VAL A 132 -6.49 -9.66 -18.10
C VAL A 132 -7.72 -9.56 -17.18
N GLN A 133 -8.77 -10.34 -17.46
CA GLN A 133 -10.06 -10.21 -16.79
C GLN A 133 -10.01 -10.44 -15.27
N THR A 134 -9.24 -11.42 -14.80
CA THR A 134 -9.02 -11.68 -13.36
C THR A 134 -8.40 -10.49 -12.65
N THR A 135 -7.42 -9.83 -13.27
CA THR A 135 -6.80 -8.61 -12.73
C THR A 135 -7.76 -7.42 -12.73
N ARG A 136 -8.60 -7.28 -13.78
CA ARG A 136 -9.66 -6.26 -13.84
C ARG A 136 -10.70 -6.44 -12.74
N ARG A 137 -11.15 -7.68 -12.52
CA ARG A 137 -12.09 -8.03 -11.44
C ARG A 137 -11.51 -7.72 -10.06
N GLN A 138 -10.25 -8.11 -9.80
CA GLN A 138 -9.60 -7.75 -8.54
C GLN A 138 -9.53 -6.23 -8.36
N ALA A 139 -9.25 -5.49 -9.43
CA ALA A 139 -9.19 -4.04 -9.38
C ALA A 139 -10.55 -3.39 -9.05
N LEU A 140 -11.66 -3.95 -9.55
CA LEU A 140 -13.02 -3.54 -9.18
C LEU A 140 -13.33 -3.86 -7.71
N VAL A 141 -12.97 -5.05 -7.23
CA VAL A 141 -13.15 -5.45 -5.83
C VAL A 141 -12.41 -4.49 -4.89
N ASP A 142 -11.15 -4.17 -5.21
CA ASP A 142 -10.37 -3.15 -4.48
C ASP A 142 -11.09 -1.80 -4.49
N ALA A 143 -11.56 -1.38 -5.66
CA ALA A 143 -12.16 -0.08 -5.88
C ALA A 143 -13.44 0.14 -5.09
N GLU A 144 -14.39 -0.77 -5.24
CA GLU A 144 -15.72 -0.68 -4.61
C GLU A 144 -15.63 -1.02 -3.12
N GLY A 145 -14.64 -1.80 -2.71
CA GLY A 145 -14.40 -2.19 -1.34
C GLY A 145 -13.67 -1.16 -0.48
N ILE A 146 -13.33 0.02 -1.01
CA ILE A 146 -12.49 1.02 -0.33
C ILE A 146 -12.97 1.39 1.09
N SER A 147 -14.28 1.38 1.32
CA SER A 147 -14.87 1.71 2.62
C SER A 147 -14.64 0.64 3.69
N TYR A 148 -14.04 -0.51 3.37
CA TYR A 148 -13.85 -1.65 4.26
C TYR A 148 -12.41 -2.19 4.21
N LEU A 149 -12.09 -3.14 5.09
CA LEU A 149 -10.76 -3.76 5.18
C LEU A 149 -10.66 -5.14 4.51
N TYR A 150 -11.71 -5.59 3.82
CA TYR A 150 -11.75 -6.93 3.19
C TYR A 150 -10.60 -7.15 2.21
N PHE A 151 -10.19 -6.12 1.48
CA PHE A 151 -9.13 -6.23 0.47
C PHE A 151 -7.76 -6.61 1.06
N LEU A 152 -7.56 -6.53 2.38
CA LEU A 152 -6.29 -6.90 3.03
C LEU A 152 -6.20 -8.37 3.42
N SER A 153 -7.32 -9.12 3.39
CA SER A 153 -7.35 -10.49 3.90
C SER A 153 -6.44 -11.43 3.10
N ASP A 154 -6.28 -11.16 1.81
CA ASP A 154 -5.50 -11.96 0.86
C ASP A 154 -4.01 -12.05 1.25
N ALA A 155 -3.41 -10.93 1.61
CA ALA A 155 -2.02 -10.80 2.03
C ALA A 155 -1.75 -11.38 3.43
N LEU A 156 -2.80 -11.66 4.20
CA LEU A 156 -2.70 -12.45 5.42
C LEU A 156 -2.59 -13.96 5.13
N GLY A 157 -2.84 -14.37 3.89
CA GLY A 157 -2.91 -15.73 3.36
C GLY A 157 -4.03 -16.58 3.97
N PRO A 158 -4.22 -17.83 3.50
CA PRO A 158 -5.49 -18.55 3.64
C PRO A 158 -6.03 -18.66 5.06
N ARG A 159 -5.20 -19.11 6.02
CA ARG A 159 -5.67 -19.39 7.39
C ARG A 159 -5.93 -18.11 8.19
N LEU A 160 -4.93 -17.23 8.28
CA LEU A 160 -5.05 -15.97 9.01
C LEU A 160 -6.03 -15.00 8.33
N GLY A 161 -6.10 -14.99 7.00
CA GLY A 161 -7.08 -14.23 6.22
C GLY A 161 -8.51 -14.65 6.54
N LYS A 162 -8.82 -15.96 6.56
CA LYS A 162 -10.16 -16.45 6.96
C LYS A 162 -10.51 -16.09 8.40
N ALA A 163 -9.54 -16.15 9.31
CA ALA A 163 -9.70 -15.71 10.70
C ALA A 163 -9.97 -14.20 10.79
N PHE A 164 -9.26 -13.38 10.00
CA PHE A 164 -9.46 -11.93 9.91
C PHE A 164 -10.85 -11.58 9.40
N LEU A 165 -11.26 -12.18 8.29
CA LEU A 165 -12.59 -12.02 7.70
C LEU A 165 -13.71 -12.33 8.70
N THR A 166 -13.57 -13.44 9.42
CA THR A 166 -14.55 -13.87 10.44
C THR A 166 -14.59 -12.89 11.61
N ALA A 167 -13.42 -12.52 12.15
CA ALA A 167 -13.33 -11.60 13.29
C ALA A 167 -13.81 -10.18 12.92
N TYR A 168 -13.57 -9.73 11.69
CA TYR A 168 -13.98 -8.42 11.20
C TYR A 168 -15.51 -8.33 11.10
N ASP A 169 -16.18 -9.30 10.49
CA ASP A 169 -17.64 -9.33 10.40
C ASP A 169 -18.33 -9.45 11.76
N GLN A 170 -17.70 -10.15 12.70
CA GLN A 170 -18.17 -10.26 14.08
C GLN A 170 -17.93 -9.00 14.92
N GLY A 171 -17.24 -7.99 14.37
CA GLY A 171 -16.91 -6.76 15.09
C GLY A 171 -15.79 -6.90 16.13
N ALA A 172 -15.10 -8.05 16.16
CA ALA A 172 -14.04 -8.31 17.13
C ALA A 172 -12.78 -7.47 16.90
N LEU A 173 -12.69 -6.79 15.74
CA LEU A 173 -11.58 -5.94 15.33
C LEU A 173 -11.94 -4.44 15.37
N GLY A 174 -13.03 -4.07 16.06
CA GLY A 174 -13.67 -2.75 15.98
C GLY A 174 -12.75 -1.55 16.18
N LYS A 175 -11.80 -1.62 17.12
CA LYS A 175 -10.85 -0.52 17.39
C LYS A 175 -9.82 -0.36 16.29
N ALA A 176 -9.27 -1.48 15.80
CA ALA A 176 -8.33 -1.48 14.67
C ALA A 176 -9.01 -0.97 13.40
N ALA A 177 -10.22 -1.45 13.12
CA ALA A 177 -11.02 -0.98 11.99
C ALA A 177 -11.27 0.53 12.04
N ALA A 178 -11.78 1.05 13.17
CA ALA A 178 -12.06 2.46 13.34
C ALA A 178 -10.80 3.33 13.26
N LEU A 179 -9.71 2.92 13.93
CA LEU A 179 -8.46 3.68 13.94
C LEU A 179 -7.81 3.72 12.55
N ILE A 180 -7.74 2.57 11.85
CA ILE A 180 -7.15 2.48 10.51
C ILE A 180 -7.85 3.44 9.56
N LYS A 181 -9.20 3.38 9.48
CA LYS A 181 -9.94 4.24 8.54
C LYS A 181 -9.89 5.73 8.91
N ALA A 182 -9.81 6.05 10.19
CA ALA A 182 -9.69 7.44 10.64
C ALA A 182 -8.30 8.04 10.35
N SER A 183 -7.27 7.21 10.22
CA SER A 183 -5.90 7.63 9.88
C SER A 183 -5.71 7.97 8.40
N GLU A 184 -6.73 7.77 7.57
CA GLU A 184 -6.69 8.16 6.17
C GLU A 184 -6.79 9.68 6.01
N VAL A 185 -5.71 10.29 5.54
CA VAL A 185 -5.71 11.72 5.23
C VAL A 185 -6.25 11.95 3.82
N SER A 186 -7.42 12.58 3.72
CA SER A 186 -8.06 12.86 2.42
C SER A 186 -7.16 13.67 1.49
N THR A 187 -7.04 13.21 0.24
CA THR A 187 -6.27 13.88 -0.83
C THR A 187 -7.04 14.99 -1.54
N GLY A 188 -8.25 15.34 -1.09
CA GLY A 188 -9.15 16.27 -1.79
C GLY A 188 -8.54 17.64 -2.04
N GLU A 189 -7.87 18.22 -1.03
CA GLU A 189 -7.21 19.52 -1.16
C GLU A 189 -6.03 19.48 -2.13
N ALA A 190 -5.24 18.41 -2.12
CA ALA A 190 -4.17 18.21 -3.09
C ALA A 190 -4.71 18.09 -4.52
N LYS A 191 -5.83 17.36 -4.73
CA LYS A 191 -6.48 17.27 -6.04
C LYS A 191 -6.93 18.62 -6.57
N LYS A 192 -7.47 19.49 -5.72
CA LYS A 192 -7.83 20.87 -6.08
C LYS A 192 -6.59 21.71 -6.41
N HIS A 193 -5.52 21.55 -5.64
CA HIS A 193 -4.27 22.27 -5.84
C HIS A 193 -3.57 21.92 -7.16
N PHE A 194 -3.38 20.64 -7.45
CA PHE A 194 -2.67 20.18 -8.65
C PHE A 194 -3.56 20.13 -9.90
N ASN A 195 -4.88 20.02 -9.73
CA ASN A 195 -5.88 20.06 -10.80
C ASN A 195 -5.54 19.19 -12.03
N ASN A 196 -5.02 17.98 -11.81
CA ASN A 196 -4.59 17.09 -12.88
C ASN A 196 -5.79 16.31 -13.46
N PRO A 197 -6.06 16.34 -14.79
CA PRO A 197 -7.15 15.57 -15.39
C PRO A 197 -6.85 14.06 -15.36
N ARG A 198 -7.89 13.24 -15.17
CA ARG A 198 -7.77 11.78 -15.16
C ARG A 198 -7.38 11.21 -16.54
N PRO A 199 -6.71 10.04 -16.60
CA PRO A 199 -6.22 9.47 -17.87
C PRO A 199 -7.30 9.33 -18.94
N PHE A 200 -8.48 8.80 -18.56
CA PHE A 200 -9.60 8.60 -19.48
C PHE A 200 -10.24 9.91 -20.01
N LEU A 201 -9.92 11.06 -19.42
CA LEU A 201 -10.38 12.38 -19.87
C LEU A 201 -9.42 13.06 -20.85
N VAL A 202 -8.20 12.52 -21.03
CA VAL A 202 -7.20 13.13 -21.92
C VAL A 202 -7.60 12.92 -23.38
N GLN A 203 -7.63 13.99 -24.17
CA GLN A 203 -8.01 13.86 -25.59
C GLN A 203 -7.06 12.91 -26.34
N GLY A 204 -7.63 12.00 -27.14
CA GLY A 204 -6.86 11.04 -27.95
C GLY A 204 -6.28 9.86 -27.17
N ASN A 205 -6.66 9.67 -25.90
CA ASN A 205 -6.29 8.48 -25.14
C ASN A 205 -6.98 7.21 -25.69
N THR A 206 -6.46 6.04 -25.32
CA THR A 206 -7.05 4.72 -25.64
C THR A 206 -7.38 3.91 -24.38
N ILE A 207 -7.69 4.61 -23.28
CA ILE A 207 -8.11 3.99 -22.02
C ILE A 207 -9.50 3.37 -22.17
N HIS A 208 -9.63 2.14 -21.71
CA HIS A 208 -10.87 1.41 -21.62
C HIS A 208 -11.33 1.36 -20.17
N LEU A 209 -12.41 2.09 -19.87
CA LEU A 209 -13.08 1.98 -18.58
C LEU A 209 -13.59 0.55 -18.41
N VAL A 210 -13.41 0.01 -17.20
CA VAL A 210 -13.67 -1.41 -16.90
C VAL A 210 -15.12 -1.57 -16.44
N PRO A 211 -15.98 -2.32 -17.16
CA PRO A 211 -17.33 -2.63 -16.71
C PRO A 211 -17.31 -3.49 -15.44
N ASP A 212 -18.15 -3.17 -14.46
CA ASP A 212 -18.25 -3.97 -13.25
C ASP A 212 -19.11 -5.23 -13.45
N ASP A 213 -18.43 -6.36 -13.61
CA ASP A 213 -19.02 -7.69 -13.74
C ASP A 213 -18.87 -8.53 -12.46
N VAL A 214 -18.40 -7.95 -11.34
CA VAL A 214 -18.00 -8.73 -10.15
C VAL A 214 -18.59 -8.23 -8.83
N VAL A 215 -18.64 -6.92 -8.58
CA VAL A 215 -19.16 -6.36 -7.32
C VAL A 215 -20.65 -6.08 -7.45
N VAL A 216 -21.05 -5.04 -8.19
CA VAL A 216 -22.47 -4.75 -8.45
C VAL A 216 -23.02 -5.68 -9.51
N LYS A 217 -22.20 -6.05 -10.51
CA LYS A 217 -22.59 -6.86 -11.69
C LYS A 217 -23.62 -6.17 -12.58
N ASP A 218 -23.53 -4.85 -12.70
CA ASP A 218 -24.40 -4.03 -13.56
C ASP A 218 -23.76 -3.71 -14.92
N ASN A 219 -22.52 -4.14 -15.16
CA ASN A 219 -21.71 -3.82 -16.34
C ASN A 219 -21.56 -2.30 -16.57
N GLN A 220 -21.77 -1.46 -15.56
CA GLN A 220 -21.47 -0.05 -15.68
C GLN A 220 -19.96 0.15 -15.64
N PRO A 221 -19.37 0.94 -16.57
CA PRO A 221 -17.95 1.24 -16.54
C PRO A 221 -17.57 1.95 -15.24
N TYR A 222 -16.55 1.44 -14.54
CA TYR A 222 -16.02 2.09 -13.36
C TYR A 222 -15.42 3.44 -13.71
N THR A 223 -15.84 4.50 -13.02
CA THR A 223 -15.33 5.86 -13.19
C THR A 223 -14.96 6.47 -11.83
N ALA A 224 -14.32 7.64 -11.87
CA ALA A 224 -14.04 8.42 -10.68
C ALA A 224 -14.10 9.92 -11.01
N ASP A 225 -14.51 10.74 -10.05
CA ASP A 225 -14.70 12.18 -10.17
C ASP A 225 -13.47 12.98 -9.70
N GLY A 226 -13.45 14.29 -9.96
CA GLY A 226 -12.37 15.20 -9.54
C GLY A 226 -11.00 14.92 -10.18
N GLY A 227 -9.98 15.63 -9.68
CA GLY A 227 -8.60 15.52 -10.17
C GLY A 227 -7.95 14.16 -9.89
N SER A 228 -6.96 13.77 -10.68
CA SER A 228 -6.30 12.46 -10.54
C SER A 228 -5.19 12.48 -9.48
N PHE A 229 -4.41 13.56 -9.37
CA PHE A 229 -3.19 13.59 -8.56
C PHE A 229 -3.39 14.24 -7.17
N PRO A 230 -2.93 13.61 -6.08
CA PRO A 230 -2.58 12.19 -5.96
C PRO A 230 -3.85 11.31 -5.86
N SER A 231 -3.70 9.99 -5.98
CA SER A 231 -4.81 9.02 -5.92
C SER A 231 -5.34 8.81 -4.48
N GLY A 232 -6.58 9.23 -4.22
CA GLY A 232 -7.20 9.04 -2.89
C GLY A 232 -7.36 7.56 -2.52
N HIS A 233 -7.80 6.72 -3.46
CA HIS A 233 -7.92 5.28 -3.24
C HIS A 233 -6.58 4.63 -2.93
N THR A 234 -5.51 5.03 -3.64
CA THR A 234 -4.16 4.53 -3.33
C THR A 234 -3.71 4.96 -1.94
N ASN A 235 -4.01 6.20 -1.52
CA ASN A 235 -3.69 6.67 -0.18
C ASN A 235 -4.37 5.80 0.88
N THR A 236 -5.68 5.53 0.73
CA THR A 236 -6.41 4.59 1.61
C THR A 236 -5.77 3.20 1.61
N GLY A 237 -5.56 2.60 0.43
CA GLY A 237 -4.99 1.26 0.32
C GLY A 237 -3.61 1.12 0.97
N TYR A 238 -2.73 2.12 0.82
CA TYR A 238 -1.43 2.13 1.49
C TYR A 238 -1.53 2.40 2.99
N THR A 239 -2.34 3.36 3.44
CA THR A 239 -2.52 3.65 4.87
C THR A 239 -3.03 2.42 5.62
N ASP A 240 -4.07 1.77 5.09
CA ASP A 240 -4.67 0.59 5.72
C ASP A 240 -3.70 -0.58 5.76
N ALA A 241 -2.99 -0.82 4.65
CA ALA A 241 -1.99 -1.89 4.55
C ALA A 241 -0.78 -1.67 5.49
N LEU A 242 -0.25 -0.45 5.56
CA LEU A 242 0.90 -0.13 6.42
C LEU A 242 0.57 -0.22 7.91
N LEU A 243 -0.61 0.27 8.32
CA LEU A 243 -1.06 0.15 9.70
C LEU A 243 -1.33 -1.32 10.06
N LEU A 244 -1.97 -2.09 9.18
CA LEU A 244 -2.17 -3.52 9.44
C LEU A 244 -0.85 -4.28 9.46
N ALA A 245 0.13 -3.93 8.61
CA ALA A 245 1.48 -4.51 8.64
C ALA A 245 2.20 -4.24 9.96
N ALA A 246 2.02 -3.05 10.54
CA ALA A 246 2.56 -2.72 11.86
C ALA A 246 1.82 -3.45 13.00
N MET A 247 0.56 -3.83 12.81
CA MET A 247 -0.19 -4.61 13.80
C MET A 247 0.02 -6.14 13.70
N ILE A 248 0.33 -6.63 12.49
CA ILE A 248 0.54 -8.06 12.17
C ILE A 248 1.90 -8.21 11.45
N PRO A 249 3.03 -7.99 12.15
CA PRO A 249 4.36 -8.07 11.55
C PRO A 249 4.71 -9.46 10.99
N GLU A 250 4.00 -10.52 11.40
CA GLU A 250 4.09 -11.86 10.81
C GLU A 250 3.80 -11.89 9.30
N ARG A 251 3.12 -10.86 8.78
CA ARG A 251 2.75 -10.67 7.38
C ARG A 251 3.22 -9.34 6.80
N TYR A 252 4.24 -8.72 7.41
CA TYR A 252 4.68 -7.37 7.05
C TYR A 252 4.96 -7.17 5.55
N ASP A 253 5.83 -8.00 4.94
CA ASP A 253 6.23 -7.87 3.52
C ASP A 253 5.04 -8.03 2.56
N ALA A 254 4.17 -9.00 2.84
CA ALA A 254 2.96 -9.25 2.05
C ALA A 254 1.98 -8.06 2.14
N LEU A 255 1.76 -7.52 3.33
CA LEU A 255 0.87 -6.38 3.54
C LEU A 255 1.43 -5.09 2.91
N VAL A 256 2.73 -4.81 3.05
CA VAL A 256 3.37 -3.69 2.34
C VAL A 256 3.20 -3.83 0.83
N THR A 257 3.43 -5.03 0.29
CA THR A 257 3.25 -5.32 -1.14
C THR A 257 1.78 -5.24 -1.57
N ARG A 258 0.84 -5.52 -0.66
CA ARG A 258 -0.60 -5.38 -0.92
C ARG A 258 -1.02 -3.94 -1.14
N GLY A 259 -0.44 -3.00 -0.41
CA GLY A 259 -0.61 -1.56 -0.65
C GLY A 259 -0.16 -1.17 -2.08
N ALA A 260 1.00 -1.66 -2.52
CA ALA A 260 1.47 -1.51 -3.89
C ALA A 260 0.51 -2.10 -4.93
N ARG A 261 0.00 -3.32 -4.68
CA ARG A 261 -0.97 -3.98 -5.57
C ARG A 261 -2.30 -3.23 -5.63
N TYR A 262 -2.76 -2.63 -4.53
CA TYR A 262 -3.94 -1.78 -4.50
C TYR A 262 -3.75 -0.52 -5.35
N GLY A 263 -2.57 0.10 -5.26
CA GLY A 263 -2.18 1.19 -6.15
C GLY A 263 -2.22 0.79 -7.62
N TYR A 264 -1.66 -0.36 -7.96
CA TYR A 264 -1.67 -0.93 -9.31
C TYR A 264 -3.09 -1.16 -9.85
N SER A 265 -4.04 -1.62 -9.00
CA SER A 265 -5.46 -1.76 -9.36
C SER A 265 -6.05 -0.46 -9.94
N ARG A 266 -5.61 0.71 -9.45
CA ARG A 266 -6.10 2.01 -9.94
C ARG A 266 -5.66 2.32 -11.37
N ILE A 267 -4.51 1.80 -11.77
CA ILE A 267 -3.94 1.93 -13.12
C ILE A 267 -4.61 0.92 -14.05
N VAL A 268 -4.86 -0.31 -13.58
CA VAL A 268 -5.65 -1.32 -14.31
C VAL A 268 -7.03 -0.77 -14.70
N LEU A 269 -7.69 -0.02 -13.80
CA LEU A 269 -8.98 0.62 -14.08
C LEU A 269 -8.87 1.87 -14.98
N GLY A 270 -7.66 2.33 -15.30
CA GLY A 270 -7.44 3.50 -16.16
C GLY A 270 -7.81 4.84 -15.54
N VAL A 271 -8.09 4.89 -14.23
CA VAL A 271 -8.58 6.11 -13.54
C VAL A 271 -7.46 6.94 -12.90
N HIS A 272 -6.25 6.39 -12.79
CA HIS A 272 -5.07 7.02 -12.21
C HIS A 272 -3.80 6.69 -12.98
N TYR A 273 -2.88 7.65 -13.01
CA TYR A 273 -1.54 7.46 -13.58
C TYR A 273 -0.57 6.81 -12.58
N PRO A 274 0.54 6.20 -13.04
CA PRO A 274 1.66 5.81 -12.19
C PRO A 274 2.09 6.88 -11.16
N LEU A 275 2.26 8.14 -11.58
CA LEU A 275 2.66 9.21 -10.66
C LEU A 275 1.61 9.51 -9.59
N ASP A 276 0.32 9.36 -9.88
CA ASP A 276 -0.74 9.51 -8.87
C ASP A 276 -0.59 8.47 -7.76
N VAL A 277 -0.22 7.25 -8.15
CA VAL A 277 -0.04 6.11 -7.25
C VAL A 277 1.23 6.26 -6.42
N ILE A 278 2.34 6.64 -7.06
CA ILE A 278 3.62 6.89 -6.38
C ILE A 278 3.47 8.04 -5.37
N GLY A 279 2.86 9.15 -5.78
CA GLY A 279 2.65 10.31 -4.91
C GLY A 279 1.78 9.97 -3.69
N SER A 280 0.72 9.17 -3.88
CA SER A 280 -0.09 8.70 -2.76
C SER A 280 0.66 7.78 -1.80
N ARG A 281 1.53 6.89 -2.30
CA ARG A 281 2.39 6.09 -1.41
C ARG A 281 3.25 6.99 -0.54
N MET A 282 3.94 7.97 -1.14
CA MET A 282 4.83 8.88 -0.40
C MET A 282 4.08 9.59 0.73
N VAL A 283 2.88 10.08 0.46
CA VAL A 283 2.03 10.74 1.46
C VAL A 283 1.54 9.76 2.53
N ALA A 284 1.11 8.56 2.15
CA ALA A 284 0.64 7.54 3.09
C ALA A 284 1.76 7.09 4.03
N GLU A 285 2.96 6.79 3.52
CA GLU A 285 4.13 6.41 4.32
C GLU A 285 4.53 7.52 5.29
N ARG A 286 4.57 8.78 4.82
CA ARG A 286 4.84 9.95 5.66
C ARG A 286 3.81 10.10 6.78
N ASN A 287 2.52 9.98 6.45
CA ASN A 287 1.44 10.18 7.43
C ASN A 287 1.36 9.04 8.45
N VAL A 288 1.56 7.78 8.02
CA VAL A 288 1.61 6.65 8.95
C VAL A 288 2.82 6.79 9.88
N ALA A 289 3.98 7.18 9.38
CA ALA A 289 5.14 7.48 10.22
C ALA A 289 4.83 8.62 11.21
N HIS A 290 4.20 9.70 10.75
CA HIS A 290 3.80 10.81 11.61
C HIS A 290 2.89 10.36 12.77
N TYR A 291 1.81 9.62 12.47
CA TYR A 291 0.89 9.14 13.50
C TYR A 291 1.56 8.16 14.47
N LEU A 292 2.37 7.22 14.00
CA LEU A 292 3.04 6.26 14.88
C LEU A 292 4.07 6.92 15.82
N ASN A 293 4.59 8.10 15.47
CA ASN A 293 5.47 8.87 16.35
C ASN A 293 4.72 9.79 17.33
N ASP A 294 3.41 10.00 17.16
CA ASP A 294 2.59 10.75 18.12
C ASP A 294 2.30 9.88 19.37
N PRO A 295 2.72 10.29 20.58
CA PRO A 295 2.48 9.52 21.80
C PRO A 295 1.00 9.23 22.08
N HIS A 296 0.08 10.15 21.76
CA HIS A 296 -1.34 9.95 22.00
C HIS A 296 -1.93 8.94 21.01
N TYR A 297 -1.58 9.05 19.73
CA TYR A 297 -1.96 8.05 18.73
C TYR A 297 -1.37 6.68 19.07
N ARG A 298 -0.14 6.64 19.57
CA ARG A 298 0.54 5.40 19.92
C ARG A 298 -0.21 4.60 20.97
N VAL A 299 -0.86 5.25 21.94
CA VAL A 299 -1.72 4.59 22.93
C VAL A 299 -2.89 3.89 22.22
N LEU A 300 -3.61 4.62 21.35
CA LEU A 300 -4.74 4.07 20.59
C LEU A 300 -4.30 2.94 19.66
N PHE A 301 -3.18 3.11 18.98
CA PHE A 301 -2.60 2.11 18.09
C PHE A 301 -2.28 0.82 18.84
N ASN A 302 -1.64 0.91 20.01
CA ASN A 302 -1.31 -0.27 20.81
C ASN A 302 -2.57 -0.97 21.32
N GLU A 303 -3.56 -0.22 21.82
CA GLU A 303 -4.84 -0.79 22.27
C GLU A 303 -5.59 -1.50 21.13
N ALA A 304 -5.67 -0.85 19.96
CA ALA A 304 -6.31 -1.40 18.77
C ALA A 304 -5.56 -2.65 18.24
N ARG A 305 -4.22 -2.59 18.20
CA ARG A 305 -3.36 -3.72 17.85
C ARG A 305 -3.61 -4.90 18.77
N ASP A 306 -3.65 -4.68 20.08
CA ASP A 306 -3.77 -5.76 21.06
C ASP A 306 -5.15 -6.41 20.98
N GLN A 307 -6.23 -5.63 20.78
CA GLN A 307 -7.56 -6.16 20.49
C GLN A 307 -7.56 -7.03 19.22
N LEU A 308 -6.99 -6.50 18.13
CA LEU A 308 -6.90 -7.21 16.85
C LEU A 308 -6.16 -8.54 17.00
N ARG A 309 -4.96 -8.51 17.61
CA ARG A 309 -4.12 -9.68 17.76
C ARG A 309 -4.76 -10.74 18.66
N ALA A 310 -5.42 -10.34 19.74
CA ALA A 310 -6.14 -11.27 20.63
C ALA A 310 -7.33 -11.94 19.90
N ALA A 311 -8.11 -11.17 19.16
CA ALA A 311 -9.24 -11.69 18.38
C ALA A 311 -8.79 -12.69 17.30
N LEU A 312 -7.72 -12.35 16.57
CA LEU A 312 -7.15 -13.23 15.55
C LEU A 312 -6.57 -14.52 16.15
N ALA A 313 -5.84 -14.44 17.26
CA ALA A 313 -5.30 -15.63 17.93
C ALA A 313 -6.43 -16.57 18.39
N LYS A 314 -7.51 -16.01 18.94
CA LYS A 314 -8.72 -16.75 19.30
C LYS A 314 -9.37 -17.41 18.08
N ALA A 315 -9.57 -16.67 16.99
CA ALA A 315 -10.17 -17.19 15.75
C ALA A 315 -9.30 -18.26 15.08
N CYS A 316 -7.96 -18.14 15.17
CA CYS A 316 -7.01 -19.12 14.65
C CYS A 316 -6.90 -20.40 15.51
N GLY A 317 -7.28 -20.33 16.79
CA GLY A 317 -7.07 -21.39 17.78
C GLY A 317 -5.59 -21.70 18.06
N THR A 318 -4.68 -20.79 17.73
CA THR A 318 -3.22 -20.96 17.86
C THR A 318 -2.52 -19.59 17.88
N SER A 319 -1.19 -19.56 17.97
CA SER A 319 -0.42 -18.32 17.87
C SER A 319 -0.52 -17.69 16.48
N LEU A 320 -0.40 -16.35 16.39
CA LEU A 320 -0.43 -15.66 15.09
C LEU A 320 0.73 -16.08 14.18
N ALA A 321 1.91 -16.33 14.75
CA ALA A 321 3.06 -16.83 14.01
C ALA A 321 2.77 -18.18 13.34
N GLU A 322 2.06 -19.09 14.01
CA GLU A 322 1.65 -20.36 13.42
C GLU A 322 0.50 -20.16 12.41
N CYS A 323 -0.46 -19.29 12.73
CA CYS A 323 -1.59 -19.03 11.85
C CYS A 323 -1.20 -18.36 10.52
N ALA A 324 -0.13 -17.55 10.52
CA ALA A 324 0.42 -16.86 9.36
C ALA A 324 1.34 -17.72 8.47
N LYS A 325 1.59 -18.98 8.85
CA LYS A 325 2.37 -19.90 8.01
C LYS A 325 1.51 -20.43 6.86
N SER A 326 2.15 -20.51 5.71
CA SER A 326 1.58 -21.02 4.46
C SER A 326 2.72 -21.38 3.52
N SER A 327 2.47 -22.33 2.61
CA SER A 327 3.38 -22.61 1.50
C SER A 327 3.18 -21.58 0.39
N VAL A 328 4.18 -21.34 -0.47
CA VAL A 328 4.02 -20.47 -1.66
C VAL A 328 2.92 -20.99 -2.59
N LYS A 329 2.76 -22.31 -2.67
CA LYS A 329 1.69 -22.95 -3.47
C LYS A 329 0.31 -22.48 -3.01
N ASP A 330 0.10 -22.33 -1.70
CA ASP A 330 -1.20 -21.96 -1.13
C ASP A 330 -1.36 -20.46 -0.87
N ASP A 331 -0.28 -19.70 -1.05
CA ASP A 331 -0.20 -18.29 -0.71
C ASP A 331 0.74 -17.57 -1.67
N PRO A 332 0.21 -17.02 -2.78
CA PRO A 332 1.03 -16.38 -3.81
C PRO A 332 1.73 -15.12 -3.30
N TRP A 333 1.30 -14.52 -2.18
CA TRP A 333 1.98 -13.39 -1.56
C TRP A 333 3.33 -13.75 -0.93
N ARG A 334 3.60 -15.04 -0.73
CA ARG A 334 4.92 -15.53 -0.28
C ARG A 334 5.91 -15.76 -1.41
N ASP A 335 5.50 -15.67 -2.67
CA ASP A 335 6.42 -15.79 -3.80
C ASP A 335 7.45 -14.63 -3.74
N PRO A 336 8.77 -14.92 -3.65
CA PRO A 336 9.80 -13.89 -3.66
C PRO A 336 9.74 -12.94 -4.87
N ALA A 337 9.18 -13.39 -6.00
CA ALA A 337 8.99 -12.56 -7.19
C ALA A 337 8.03 -11.38 -6.95
N MET A 338 7.18 -11.43 -5.92
CA MET A 338 6.35 -10.28 -5.52
C MET A 338 7.17 -9.07 -5.06
N ARG A 339 8.44 -9.27 -4.66
CA ARG A 339 9.36 -8.15 -4.37
C ARG A 339 9.78 -7.40 -5.64
N ASP A 340 9.87 -8.11 -6.77
CA ASP A 340 10.13 -7.46 -8.07
C ASP A 340 8.92 -6.63 -8.50
N PHE A 341 7.69 -7.13 -8.27
CA PHE A 341 6.48 -6.36 -8.47
C PHE A 341 6.44 -5.11 -7.57
N SER A 342 6.70 -5.28 -6.27
CA SER A 342 6.76 -4.17 -5.30
C SER A 342 7.75 -3.10 -5.76
N ARG A 343 8.99 -3.49 -6.12
CA ARG A 343 10.02 -2.58 -6.66
C ARG A 343 9.56 -1.87 -7.94
N PHE A 344 8.99 -2.60 -8.90
CA PHE A 344 8.47 -2.03 -10.14
C PHE A 344 7.42 -0.95 -9.87
N THR A 345 6.45 -1.19 -8.97
CA THR A 345 5.40 -0.19 -8.67
C THR A 345 5.92 1.08 -8.00
N MET A 346 7.19 1.11 -7.61
CA MET A 346 7.79 2.32 -7.06
C MET A 346 8.21 3.35 -8.11
N THR A 347 8.39 2.90 -9.35
CA THR A 347 8.97 3.68 -10.45
C THR A 347 8.11 3.61 -11.71
N TYR A 348 7.47 2.47 -11.95
CA TYR A 348 6.77 2.12 -13.20
C TYR A 348 7.63 2.34 -14.45
N ASP A 349 8.94 2.17 -14.31
CA ASP A 349 9.96 2.46 -15.33
C ASP A 349 9.90 3.90 -15.88
N LEU A 350 9.37 4.84 -15.08
CA LEU A 350 9.33 6.23 -15.49
C LEU A 350 10.76 6.80 -15.63
N PRO A 351 10.97 7.76 -16.56
CA PRO A 351 12.29 8.28 -16.84
C PRO A 351 12.95 8.88 -15.61
N GLN A 352 14.17 8.43 -15.33
CA GLN A 352 15.02 8.95 -14.28
C GLN A 352 15.90 10.09 -14.81
N GLN A 353 16.00 11.19 -14.07
CA GLN A 353 16.99 12.22 -14.32
C GLN A 353 18.38 11.71 -13.94
N LYS A 354 19.33 11.84 -14.87
CA LYS A 354 20.75 11.57 -14.60
C LYS A 354 21.37 12.76 -13.90
N GLY A 355 22.28 12.51 -12.97
CA GLY A 355 23.00 13.58 -12.27
C GLY A 355 23.56 13.14 -10.93
N PRO A 356 24.14 14.10 -10.17
CA PRO A 356 24.63 13.87 -8.82
C PRO A 356 23.54 13.24 -7.95
N GLN A 357 23.91 12.20 -7.21
CA GLN A 357 23.01 11.46 -6.34
C GLN A 357 23.20 11.97 -4.91
N PRO A 358 22.37 12.90 -4.42
CA PRO A 358 22.50 13.39 -3.05
C PRO A 358 22.40 12.22 -2.07
N ARG A 359 23.22 12.28 -1.01
CA ARG A 359 23.13 11.32 0.08
C ARG A 359 21.73 11.37 0.65
N LEU A 360 21.08 10.21 0.73
CA LEU A 360 19.73 10.12 1.27
C LEU A 360 19.75 10.48 2.76
N GLN A 361 18.87 11.40 3.14
CA GLN A 361 18.65 11.77 4.53
C GLN A 361 17.32 11.16 4.96
N VAL A 362 17.33 10.37 6.03
CA VAL A 362 16.12 9.76 6.58
C VAL A 362 15.45 10.78 7.49
N PRO A 363 14.21 11.21 7.23
CA PRO A 363 13.45 12.06 8.14
C PRO A 363 13.36 11.42 9.52
N GLU A 364 13.45 12.24 10.56
CA GLU A 364 13.32 11.76 11.93
C GLU A 364 11.98 11.06 12.12
N GLY A 365 11.99 9.90 12.78
CA GLY A 365 10.82 9.08 13.04
C GLY A 365 10.40 8.16 11.89
N ALA A 366 10.96 8.29 10.68
CA ALA A 366 10.58 7.42 9.56
C ALA A 366 10.85 5.93 9.86
N GLU A 367 11.89 5.62 10.65
CA GLU A 367 12.23 4.25 11.05
C GLU A 367 11.14 3.50 11.83
N VAL A 368 10.14 4.23 12.34
CA VAL A 368 8.96 3.65 12.99
C VAL A 368 8.20 2.68 12.08
N LEU A 369 8.26 2.89 10.76
CA LEU A 369 7.61 2.03 9.77
C LEU A 369 8.18 0.60 9.75
N LEU A 370 9.40 0.41 10.22
CA LEU A 370 10.06 -0.90 10.35
C LEU A 370 10.02 -1.44 11.78
N GLU A 371 9.52 -0.67 12.75
CA GLU A 371 9.68 -0.97 14.18
C GLU A 371 9.02 -2.28 14.59
N ALA A 372 7.76 -2.47 14.22
CA ALA A 372 7.01 -3.66 14.58
C ALA A 372 7.56 -4.94 13.93
N ALA A 373 8.10 -4.82 12.72
CA ALA A 373 8.62 -5.96 11.95
C ALA A 373 10.07 -6.31 12.30
N LEU A 374 10.84 -5.34 12.79
CA LEU A 374 12.24 -5.48 13.18
C LEU A 374 12.47 -4.91 14.60
N PRO A 375 11.79 -5.46 15.63
CA PRO A 375 11.85 -4.94 17.00
C PRO A 375 13.24 -5.11 17.65
N GLN A 376 14.03 -6.05 17.16
CA GLN A 376 15.39 -6.33 17.63
C GLN A 376 16.43 -5.29 17.18
N LEU A 377 16.08 -4.43 16.21
CA LEU A 377 17.00 -3.43 15.67
C LEU A 377 16.79 -2.06 16.33
N SER A 378 17.89 -1.35 16.60
CA SER A 378 17.84 0.04 17.03
C SER A 378 17.32 0.95 15.93
N ALA A 379 16.85 2.16 16.31
CA ALA A 379 16.44 3.18 15.36
C ALA A 379 17.52 3.47 14.30
N ALA A 380 18.79 3.55 14.71
CA ALA A 380 19.92 3.77 13.79
C ALA A 380 20.11 2.62 12.80
N GLN A 381 19.95 1.36 13.24
CA GLN A 381 20.01 0.20 12.35
C GLN A 381 18.85 0.18 11.35
N ARG A 382 17.63 0.51 11.77
CA ARG A 382 16.46 0.63 10.89
C ARG A 382 16.65 1.74 9.85
N ARG A 383 17.15 2.92 10.24
CA ARG A 383 17.50 4.00 9.29
C ARG A 383 18.59 3.57 8.30
N ALA A 384 19.59 2.82 8.76
CA ALA A 384 20.64 2.30 7.89
C ALA A 384 20.09 1.31 6.84
N LEU A 385 19.12 0.46 7.20
CA LEU A 385 18.43 -0.38 6.22
C LEU A 385 17.71 0.46 5.17
N MET A 386 16.94 1.48 5.58
CA MET A 386 16.24 2.37 4.66
C MET A 386 17.17 3.06 3.67
N VAL A 387 18.36 3.49 4.11
CA VAL A 387 19.38 4.07 3.21
C VAL A 387 19.95 3.02 2.26
N ASN A 388 20.28 1.83 2.76
CA ASN A 388 20.93 0.78 1.97
C ASN A 388 20.01 0.12 0.95
N THR A 389 18.70 0.21 1.13
CA THR A 389 17.69 -0.39 0.24
C THR A 389 16.90 0.63 -0.57
N ALA A 390 17.16 1.91 -0.35
CA ALA A 390 16.52 2.97 -1.10
C ALA A 390 16.78 2.83 -2.61
N LEU A 391 15.77 3.20 -3.39
CA LEU A 391 15.93 3.30 -4.85
C LEU A 391 17.02 4.30 -5.23
N PRO A 392 17.56 4.21 -6.46
CA PRO A 392 18.31 5.29 -7.08
C PRO A 392 17.56 6.64 -7.05
N ALA A 393 18.25 7.77 -6.96
CA ALA A 393 17.63 9.10 -6.98
C ALA A 393 17.39 9.60 -8.41
N GLY A 394 16.56 10.63 -8.57
CA GLY A 394 16.25 11.23 -9.88
C GLY A 394 14.94 10.73 -10.49
N TYR A 395 14.16 9.95 -9.75
CA TYR A 395 12.77 9.66 -10.15
C TYR A 395 11.89 10.90 -10.01
N PRO A 396 10.76 10.98 -10.74
CA PRO A 396 10.13 12.27 -11.01
C PRO A 396 9.61 13.04 -9.80
N LEU A 397 9.17 12.37 -8.72
CA LEU A 397 8.71 13.05 -7.50
C LEU A 397 9.82 13.20 -6.43
N SER A 398 11.08 12.89 -6.75
CA SER A 398 12.21 13.10 -5.84
C SER A 398 12.43 14.57 -5.48
N GLY A 399 11.96 15.50 -6.31
CA GLY A 399 11.98 16.93 -6.03
C GLY A 399 13.35 17.49 -5.62
N ALA A 400 13.34 18.53 -4.80
CA ALA A 400 14.54 19.23 -4.35
C ALA A 400 14.80 19.08 -2.85
N THR A 401 13.80 18.69 -2.05
CA THR A 401 13.95 18.60 -0.59
C THR A 401 14.40 17.20 -0.13
N PRO A 402 15.06 17.08 1.03
CA PRO A 402 15.43 15.78 1.59
C PRO A 402 14.23 14.84 1.80
N GLU A 403 13.07 15.37 2.21
CA GLU A 403 11.85 14.56 2.38
C GLU A 403 11.33 14.00 1.06
N GLN A 404 11.29 14.82 0.00
CA GLN A 404 10.87 14.37 -1.33
C GLN A 404 11.77 13.25 -1.84
N GLN A 405 13.08 13.43 -1.69
CA GLN A 405 14.06 12.42 -2.07
C GLN A 405 13.87 11.15 -1.26
N PHE A 406 13.66 11.24 0.05
CA PHE A 406 13.47 10.07 0.90
C PHE A 406 12.20 9.28 0.57
N TRP A 407 11.02 9.92 0.63
CA TRP A 407 9.75 9.20 0.49
C TRP A 407 9.55 8.61 -0.91
N GLN A 408 10.10 9.24 -1.96
CA GLN A 408 10.09 8.65 -3.30
C GLN A 408 10.92 7.35 -3.37
N ARG A 409 11.98 7.25 -2.56
CA ARG A 409 12.99 6.19 -2.65
C ARG A 409 12.84 5.10 -1.59
N LEU A 410 12.04 5.32 -0.55
CA LEU A 410 11.86 4.40 0.57
C LEU A 410 11.34 3.02 0.09
N ASN A 411 12.13 1.97 0.28
CA ASN A 411 11.75 0.60 -0.04
C ASN A 411 11.67 -0.25 1.24
N LEU A 412 10.48 -0.29 1.84
CA LEU A 412 10.20 -1.02 3.09
C LEU A 412 10.35 -2.54 2.93
N SER A 413 9.88 -3.11 1.81
CA SER A 413 9.99 -4.54 1.51
C SER A 413 11.46 -4.99 1.46
N ALA A 414 12.29 -4.26 0.70
CA ALA A 414 13.72 -4.55 0.63
C ALA A 414 14.45 -4.31 1.95
N ALA A 415 14.08 -3.27 2.71
CA ALA A 415 14.65 -3.01 4.04
C ALA A 415 14.37 -4.15 5.01
N TRP A 416 13.14 -4.65 5.03
CA TRP A 416 12.74 -5.82 5.81
C TRP A 416 13.49 -7.07 5.35
N GLU A 417 13.53 -7.37 4.05
CA GLU A 417 14.22 -8.53 3.49
C GLU A 417 15.73 -8.52 3.83
N MET A 418 16.39 -7.37 3.70
CA MET A 418 17.81 -7.22 4.00
C MET A 418 18.11 -7.55 5.47
N ALA A 419 17.20 -7.25 6.39
CA ALA A 419 17.34 -7.60 7.79
C ALA A 419 17.17 -9.11 8.03
N GLN A 420 16.26 -9.78 7.31
CA GLN A 420 16.04 -11.22 7.44
C GLN A 420 17.25 -12.05 6.97
N LYS A 421 18.03 -11.56 5.99
CA LYS A 421 19.23 -12.27 5.47
C LYS A 421 20.46 -12.18 6.38
N ARG A 422 20.43 -11.34 7.43
CA ARG A 422 21.56 -11.12 8.35
C ARG A 422 21.49 -11.97 9.62
N HIS A 423 20.42 -12.75 9.76
CA HIS A 423 20.14 -13.68 10.83
C HIS A 423 19.79 -15.04 10.22
#